data_AF-A0A2T7BVE9-F1
#
_entry.id   AF-A0A2T7BVE9-F1
#
_cell.length_a   1.000
_cell.length_b   1.000
_cell.length_c   1.000
_cell.angle_alpha   90.00
_cell.angle_beta   90.00
_cell.angle_gamma   90.00
#
_symmetry.space_group_name_H-M   'P 1'
#
loop_
_entity.id
_entity.type
_entity.pdbx_description
1 polymer ?
#
loop_
_entity_poly.entity_id
_entity_poly.type
_entity_poly.pdbx_seq_one_letter_code
_entity_poly.pdbx_strand_id
1 'polypeptide(L)' 'MKILAYLRLIAMVLIIFWVVRGVIMMIGDFMGVVAYNQQLVIVGLATILLSEFYRGRKASTALFAVGFLLIIFG' A
#
# COMPACT_ATOMS: atom_id res chain seq x y z
N MET A 1 -15.83 -17.70 13.56
CA MET A 1 -14.51 -17.77 12.90
C MET A 1 -14.56 -17.60 11.37
N LYS A 2 -15.56 -18.11 10.65
CA LYS A 2 -15.67 -17.97 9.18
C LYS A 2 -15.81 -16.51 8.70
N ILE A 3 -16.61 -15.70 9.40
CA ILE A 3 -16.84 -14.28 9.07
C ILE A 3 -15.54 -13.46 9.08
N LEU A 4 -14.65 -13.71 10.05
CA LEU A 4 -13.36 -13.02 10.13
C LEU A 4 -12.48 -13.31 8.91
N ALA A 5 -12.51 -14.55 8.40
CA ALA A 5 -11.77 -14.94 7.21
C ALA A 5 -12.30 -14.24 5.94
N TYR A 6 -13.62 -14.15 5.79
CA TYR A 6 -14.24 -13.40 4.68
C TYR A 6 -13.94 -11.90 4.75
N LEU A 7 -14.01 -11.31 5.95
CA LEU A 7 -13.69 -9.90 6.15
C LEU A 7 -12.23 -9.59 5.77
N ARG A 8 -11.30 -10.48 6.16
CA ARG A 8 -9.88 -10.36 5.85
C ARG A 8 -9.61 -10.48 4.34
N LEU A 9 -10.33 -11.37 3.66
CA LEU A 9 -10.24 -11.54 2.22
C LEU A 9 -10.76 -10.31 1.47
N ILE A 10 -11.90 -9.76 1.89
CA ILE A 10 -12.45 -8.52 1.32
C ILE A 10 -11.49 -7.35 1.53
N ALA A 11 -10.93 -7.20 2.74
CA ALA A 11 -9.96 -6.16 3.04
C ALA A 11 -8.71 -6.27 2.14
N MET A 12 -8.19 -7.49 1.95
CA MET A 12 -7.04 -7.73 1.08
C MET A 12 -7.35 -7.36 -0.38
N VAL A 13 -8.52 -7.74 -0.89
CA VAL A 13 -8.95 -7.39 -2.25
C VAL A 13 -9.08 -5.87 -2.41
N LEU A 14 -9.66 -5.19 -1.43
CA LEU A 14 -9.80 -3.72 -1.45
C LEU A 14 -8.44 -3.02 -1.45
N ILE A 15 -7.50 -3.50 -0.64
CA ILE A 15 -6.14 -2.95 -0.58
C ILE A 15 -5.43 -3.14 -1.92
N ILE A 16 -5.51 -4.34 -2.52
CA ILE A 16 -4.92 -4.60 -3.84
C ILE A 16 -5.52 -3.65 -4.88
N PHE A 17 -6.85 -3.49 -4.90
CA PHE A 17 -7.51 -2.58 -5.83
C PHE A 17 -7.05 -1.13 -5.66
N TRP A 18 -6.93 -0.67 -4.42
CA TRP A 18 -6.42 0.66 -4.10
C TRP A 18 -4.98 0.88 -4.58
N VAL A 19 -4.10 -0.10 -4.37
CA VAL A 19 -2.72 -0.06 -4.85
C VAL A 19 -2.67 0.00 -6.37
N VAL A 20 -3.42 -0.86 -7.07
CA VAL A 20 -3.47 -0.88 -8.54
C VAL A 20 -3.95 0.46 -9.10
N ARG A 21 -5.04 1.00 -8.57
CA ARG A 21 -5.56 2.31 -8.98
C ARG A 21 -4.54 3.42 -8.73
N GLY A 22 -3.88 3.39 -7.57
CA GLY A 22 -2.84 4.34 -7.20
C GLY A 22 -1.65 4.32 -8.16
N VAL A 23 -1.19 3.14 -8.54
CA VAL A 23 -0.12 2.96 -9.53
C VAL A 23 -0.54 3.50 -10.90
N ILE A 24 -1.77 3.23 -11.35
CA ILE A 24 -2.29 3.77 -12.61
C ILE A 24 -2.32 5.30 -12.57
N MET A 25 -2.75 5.91 -11.47
CA MET A 25 -2.77 7.36 -11.33
C MET A 25 -1.36 7.97 -11.25
N MET A 26 -0.39 7.29 -10.61
CA MET A 26 1.02 7.71 -10.65
C MET A 26 1.60 7.67 -12.07
N ILE A 27 1.29 6.63 -12.84
CA ILE A 27 1.71 6.55 -14.25
C ILE A 27 1.02 7.66 -15.06
N GLY A 28 -0.26 7.92 -14.81
CA GLY A 28 -1.01 9.03 -15.43
C GLY A 28 -0.40 10.39 -15.13
N ASP A 29 0.09 10.61 -13.91
CA ASP A 29 0.81 11.82 -13.50
C ASP A 29 2.17 11.94 -14.18
N PHE A 30 2.94 10.85 -14.24
CA PHE A 30 4.21 10.81 -14.97
C PHE A 30 4.04 11.08 -16.47
N MET A 31 2.93 10.66 -17.07
CA MET A 31 2.58 10.94 -18.47
C MET A 31 1.93 12.32 -18.66
N GLY A 32 1.72 13.11 -17.60
CA GLY A 32 1.09 14.44 -17.66
C GLY A 32 -0.41 14.42 -17.95
N VAL A 33 -1.07 13.27 -17.80
CA VAL A 33 -2.50 13.07 -18.11
C VAL A 33 -3.39 13.44 -16.92
N VAL A 34 -2.94 13.17 -15.68
CA VAL A 34 -3.73 13.39 -14.46
C VAL A 34 -2.81 13.81 -13.30
N ALA A 35 -3.09 14.93 -12.64
CA ALA A 35 -2.35 15.33 -11.44
C ALA A 35 -2.67 14.41 -10.25
N TYR A 36 -1.70 13.65 -9.76
CA TYR A 36 -1.89 12.75 -8.62
C TYR A 36 -0.94 13.08 -7.46
N ASN A 37 -1.46 13.73 -6.42
CA ASN A 37 -0.68 14.21 -5.27
C ASN A 37 -0.49 13.14 -4.17
N GLN A 38 -1.20 12.02 -4.20
CA GLN A 38 -1.15 10.99 -3.14
C GLN A 38 -0.21 9.82 -3.47
N GLN A 39 0.87 10.10 -4.21
CA GLN A 39 1.83 9.08 -4.62
C GLN A 39 2.49 8.40 -3.42
N LEU A 40 2.86 9.20 -2.42
CA LEU A 40 3.52 8.75 -1.19
C LEU A 40 2.63 7.80 -0.37
N VAL A 41 1.31 8.00 -0.37
CA VAL A 41 0.34 7.12 0.30
C VAL A 41 0.33 5.73 -0.35
N ILE A 42 0.37 5.67 -1.68
CA ILE A 42 0.38 4.40 -2.43
C ILE A 42 1.71 3.66 -2.23
N VAL A 43 2.83 4.38 -2.28
CA VAL A 43 4.16 3.81 -2.00
C VAL A 43 4.23 3.32 -0.55
N GLY A 44 3.66 4.06 0.41
CA GLY A 44 3.59 3.67 1.81
C GLY A 44 2.77 2.39 2.02
N LEU A 45 1.59 2.29 1.41
CA LEU A 45 0.77 1.07 1.43
C LEU A 45 1.49 -0.14 0.81
N ALA A 46 2.14 0.05 -0.33
CA ALA A 46 2.93 -1.01 -0.96
C ALA A 46 4.09 -1.48 -0.08
N THR A 47 4.75 -0.54 0.62
CA THR A 47 5.87 -0.83 1.54
C THR A 47 5.39 -1.62 2.77
N ILE A 48 4.22 -1.27 3.31
CA ILE A 48 3.57 -2.03 4.39
C ILE A 48 3.24 -3.45 3.94
N LEU A 49 2.67 -3.63 2.75
CA LEU A 49 2.38 -4.97 2.22
C LEU A 49 3.66 -5.78 2.03
N LEU A 50 4.72 -5.16 1.50
CA LEU A 50 6.02 -5.81 1.32
C LEU A 50 6.65 -6.24 2.65
N SER A 51 6.37 -5.50 3.73
CA SER A 51 6.85 -5.84 5.08
C SER A 51 6.31 -7.18 5.57
N GLU A 52 5.10 -7.60 5.16
CA GLU A 52 4.53 -8.90 5.52
C GLU A 52 5.22 -10.07 4.80
N PHE A 53 5.81 -9.82 3.63
CA PHE A 53 6.55 -10.83 2.86
C PHE A 53 7.99 -11.06 3.38
N TYR A 54 8.53 -10.14 4.18
CA TYR A 54 9.87 -10.27 4.75
C TYR A 54 9.87 -11.17 6.00
N ARG A 55 10.57 -12.32 5.93
CA ARG A 55 10.72 -13.26 7.06
C ARG A 55 11.58 -12.73 8.21
N GLY A 56 12.41 -11.71 7.98
CA GLY A 56 13.24 -11.11 9.01
C GLY A 56 12.43 -10.15 9.89
N ARG A 57 12.17 -10.50 11.16
CA ARG A 57 11.38 -9.66 12.11
C ARG A 57 11.82 -8.20 12.12
N LYS A 58 13.13 -7.93 12.19
CA LYS A 58 13.67 -6.56 12.24
C LYS A 58 13.41 -5.77 10.95
N ALA A 59 13.59 -6.41 9.79
CA ALA A 59 13.38 -5.78 8.49
C ALA A 59 11.89 -5.55 8.22
N SER A 60 11.02 -6.50 8.59
CA SER A 60 9.58 -6.37 8.50
C SER A 60 9.07 -5.18 9.34
N THR A 61 9.48 -5.06 10.61
CA THR A 61 9.08 -3.92 11.45
C THR A 61 9.60 -2.59 10.92
N ALA A 62 10.83 -2.54 10.40
CA ALA A 62 11.39 -1.33 9.80
C ALA A 62 10.62 -0.91 8.54
N LEU A 63 10.33 -1.84 7.64
CA LEU A 63 9.54 -1.57 6.42
C LEU A 63 8.12 -1.12 6.76
N PHE A 64 7.49 -1.73 7.76
CA PHE A 64 6.18 -1.30 8.24
C PHE A 64 6.22 0.14 8.78
N ALA A 65 7.22 0.48 9.60
CA ALA A 65 7.38 1.82 10.14
C ALA A 65 7.64 2.87 9.04
N VAL A 66 8.50 2.54 8.07
CA VAL A 66 8.77 3.41 6.91
C VAL A 66 7.50 3.60 6.08
N GLY A 67 6.78 2.53 5.75
CA GLY A 67 5.53 2.61 5.00
C GLY A 67 4.46 3.41 5.72
N PHE A 68 4.37 3.29 7.06
CA PHE A 68 3.44 4.07 7.87
C PHE A 68 3.78 5.57 7.88
N LEU A 69 5.07 5.92 7.98
CA LEU A 69 5.51 7.32 7.88
C LEU A 69 5.18 7.91 6.51
N LEU A 70 5.40 7.16 5.43
CA LEU A 70 5.08 7.61 4.07
C LEU A 70 3.58 7.90 3.88
N ILE A 71 2.69 7.18 4.59
CA ILE A 71 1.24 7.46 4.57
C ILE A 71 0.91 8.72 5.37
N ILE A 72 1.59 8.99 6.49
CA ILE A 72 1.33 10.18 7.32
C ILE A 72 1.79 11.47 6.63
N PHE A 73 2.92 11.41 5.93
CA PHE A 73 3.52 12.57 5.27
C PHE A 73 3.15 12.73 3.79
N GLY A 74 2.38 11.79 3.25
CA GLY A 74 1.93 11.74 1.85
C GLY A 74 0.49 12.15 1.65
#